data_AF-A0A819I0X9-F1
#
_entry.id   AF-A0A819I0X9-F1
#
_cell.length_a   1.000
_cell.length_b   1.000
_cell.length_c   1.000
_cell.angle_alpha   90.00
_cell.angle_beta   90.00
_cell.angle_gamma   90.00
#
_symmetry.space_group_name_H-M   'P 1'
#
loop_
_entity.id
_entity.type
_entity.pdbx_description
1 polymer ?
#
loop_
_entity_poly.entity_id
_entity_poly.type
_entity_poly.pdbx_seq_one_letter_code
_entity_poly.pdbx_strand_id
1 'polypeptide(L)' 'TGRHLVRDISCKKCDMKLGWIYEFATEESQRYKEGRVILERALINESVGF' A
#
# COMPACT_ATOMS: atom_id res chain seq x y z
N THR A 1 -8.38 14.82 -3.75
CA THR A 1 -7.58 14.04 -2.79
C THR A 1 -8.10 14.34 -1.40
N GLY A 2 -8.58 13.32 -0.69
CA GLY A 2 -9.13 13.43 0.68
C GLY A 2 -8.12 13.11 1.78
N ARG A 3 -8.54 13.19 3.06
CA ARG A 3 -7.71 12.75 4.20
C ARG A 3 -7.82 11.24 4.40
N HIS A 4 -6.69 10.58 4.57
CA HIS A 4 -6.59 9.13 4.74
C HIS A 4 -5.61 8.80 5.86
N LEU A 5 -5.93 7.76 6.64
CA LEU A 5 -4.96 7.08 7.48
C LEU A 5 -4.35 5.94 6.66
N VAL A 6 -3.02 5.92 6.60
CA VAL A 6 -2.26 4.90 5.87
C VAL A 6 -1.32 4.17 6.81
N ARG A 7 -0.99 2.92 6.47
CA ARG A 7 0.04 2.14 7.15
C ARG A 7 1.10 1.69 6.16
N ASP A 8 2.36 1.76 6.59
CA ASP A 8 3.49 1.31 5.79
C ASP A 8 3.47 -0.21 5.60
N ILE A 9 3.83 -0.65 4.41
CA ILE A 9 4.07 -2.06 4.09
C ILE A 9 5.56 -2.24 3.94
N SER A 10 6.11 -3.22 4.66
CA SER A 10 7.51 -3.59 4.61
C SER A 10 7.71 -5.03 4.19
N CYS A 11 8.84 -5.31 3.54
CA CYS A 11 9.25 -6.67 3.22
C CYS A 11 9.52 -7.45 4.51
N LYS A 12 8.83 -8.59 4.71
CA LYS A 12 9.03 -9.44 5.90
C LYS A 12 10.47 -9.96 6.07
N LYS A 13 11.27 -9.98 5.00
CA LYS A 13 12.63 -10.54 5.01
C LYS A 13 13.71 -9.51 5.35
N CYS A 14 13.54 -8.26 4.94
CA CYS A 14 14.57 -7.22 5.06
C CYS A 14 14.06 -5.90 5.64
N ASP A 15 12.80 -5.84 6.06
CA ASP A 15 12.12 -4.68 6.66
C ASP A 15 12.10 -3.41 5.80
N MET A 16 12.58 -3.49 4.56
CA MET A 16 12.51 -2.40 3.58
C MET A 16 11.06 -2.04 3.33
N LYS A 17 10.72 -0.75 3.50
CA LYS A 17 9.41 -0.22 3.12
C LYS A 17 9.22 -0.38 1.62
N LEU A 18 8.11 -0.97 1.21
CA LEU A 18 7.75 -1.22 -0.18
C LEU A 18 6.59 -0.34 -0.66
N GLY A 19 5.85 0.26 0.27
CA GLY A 19 4.67 1.06 -0.05
C GLY A 19 3.76 1.25 1.15
N TRP A 20 2.46 1.39 0.90
CA TRP A 20 1.45 1.63 1.94
C TRP A 20 0.08 1.06 1.59
N ILE A 21 -0.75 0.88 2.61
CA ILE A 21 -2.16 0.51 2.53
C ILE A 21 -3.03 1.64 3.08
N TYR A 22 -4.20 1.86 2.49
CA TYR A 22 -5.22 2.73 3.09
C TYR A 22 -5.95 1.95 4.19
N GLU A 23 -5.76 2.34 5.44
CA GLU A 23 -6.46 1.76 6.59
C GLU A 23 -7.86 2.38 6.76
N PHE A 24 -7.94 3.70 6.61
CA PHE A 24 -9.20 4.44 6.78
C PHE A 24 -9.27 5.67 5.89
N ALA A 25 -10.43 5.92 5.29
CA ALA A 25 -10.76 7.13 4.56
C ALA A 25 -11.81 7.94 5.33
N THR A 26 -11.56 9.24 5.52
CA THR A 26 -12.51 10.10 6.24
C THR A 26 -13.78 10.37 5.43
N GLU A 27 -13.68 10.33 4.10
CA GLU A 27 -14.79 10.60 3.18
C GLU A 27 -15.38 9.27 2.66
N GLU A 28 -16.70 9.12 2.78
CA GLU A 28 -17.41 7.90 2.35
C GLU A 28 -17.16 7.58 0.86
N SER A 29 -17.14 8.62 0.02
CA SER A 29 -16.86 8.51 -1.41
C SER A 29 -15.47 7.95 -1.74
N GLN A 30 -14.56 7.90 -0.76
CA GLN A 30 -13.19 7.38 -0.90
C GLN A 30 -12.99 6.02 -0.22
N ARG A 31 -14.00 5.45 0.46
CA ARG A 31 -13.88 4.15 1.16
C ARG A 31 -13.52 2.99 0.26
N TYR A 32 -13.76 3.09 -1.05
CA TYR A 32 -13.31 2.09 -2.03
C TYR A 32 -11.78 1.90 -2.06
N LYS A 33 -11.02 2.86 -1.50
CA LYS A 33 -9.57 2.77 -1.34
C LYS A 33 -9.14 1.97 -0.11
N GLU A 34 -9.98 1.87 0.92
CA GLU A 34 -9.64 1.11 2.13
C GLU A 34 -9.27 -0.33 1.77
N GLY A 35 -8.18 -0.83 2.35
CA GLY A 35 -7.60 -2.13 2.01
C GLY A 35 -6.81 -2.19 0.69
N ARG A 36 -6.82 -1.14 -0.14
CA ARG A 36 -6.00 -1.08 -1.36
C ARG A 36 -4.55 -0.78 -1.02
N VAL A 37 -3.65 -1.49 -1.69
CA VAL A 37 -2.21 -1.41 -1.52
C VAL A 37 -1.59 -0.66 -2.69
N ILE A 38 -0.68 0.26 -2.38
CA ILE A 38 0.19 0.91 -3.36
C ILE A 38 1.61 0.49 -3.05
N LEU A 39 2.29 -0.09 -4.05
CA LEU A 39 3.71 -0.46 -3.97
C LEU A 39 4.53 0.44 -4.88
N GLU A 40 5.74 0.76 -4.45
CA GLU A 40 6.71 1.50 -5.23
C GLU A 40 7.41 0.55 -6.21
N ARG A 41 7.15 0.72 -7.50
CA ARG A 41 7.68 -0.17 -8.56
C ARG A 41 9.22 -0.28 -8.54
N ALA A 42 9.93 0.79 -8.18
CA ALA A 42 11.39 0.78 -8.10
C ALA A 42 11.95 -0.15 -7.01
N LEU A 43 11.10 -0.54 -6.04
CA LEU A 43 11.47 -1.40 -4.91
C LEU A 43 11.03 -2.86 -5.10
N ILE A 44 10.37 -3.18 -6.23
CA ILE A 44 9.79 -4.49 -6.51
C ILE A 44 10.36 -5.03 -7.82
N ASN A 45 10.88 -6.25 -7.77
CA ASN A 45 11.21 -7.03 -8.96
C ASN A 45 10.13 -8.09 -9.19
N GLU A 46 9.41 -7.97 -10.30
CA GLU A 46 8.40 -8.94 -10.72
C GLU A 46 9.11 -10.15 -11.37
N SER A 47 8.87 -11.33 -10.82
CA SER A 47 9.29 -12.60 -11.43
C SER A 47 8.04 -13.41 -11.77
N VAL A 48 7.96 -13.92 -12.98
CA VAL A 48 6.92 -14.90 -13.34
C VAL A 48 7.21 -16.17 -12.52
N GLY A 49 6.25 -16.58 -11.69
CA GLY A 49 6.37 -17.83 -10.93
C GLY A 49 6.49 -19.03 -11.86
N PHE A 50 7.29 -20.02 -11.46
CA PHE A 50 7.36 -21.34 -12.12
C PHE A 50 6.06 -22.13 -11.94
#